data_AF-A0A7V2YWE6-F1
#
_entry.id   AF-A0A7V2YWE6-F1
#
_cell.length_a   1.000
_cell.length_b   1.000
_cell.length_c   1.000
_cell.angle_alpha   90.00
_cell.angle_beta   90.00
_cell.angle_gamma   90.00
#
_symmetry.space_group_name_H-M   'P 1'
#
loop_
_entity.id
_entity.type
_entity.pdbx_description
1 polymer ?
#
loop_
_entity_poly.entity_id
_entity_poly.type
_entity_poly.pdbx_seq_one_letter_code
_entity_poly.pdbx_strand_id
1 'polypeptide(L)'
;MTAPVTPNPFGRFDDAAREYVITRPDTPLPWINYLGQDDLFGLCTNTAGGYTFWRDASSAGEAKNSWLTGAAAWTFVAISQGILGIRPENEGLRVDPCIPRGWKTFTVDRVYRGKKIRIVVNNPTGAQKGVKRILLNGQSIAGNLIPLDLLESDNEARVML
;
A
#
# COMPACT_ATOMS: atom_id res chain seq x y z
N MET A 1 4.81 25.37 -21.62
CA MET A 1 3.42 25.55 -22.07
C MET A 1 2.53 24.71 -21.16
N THR A 2 1.77 25.35 -20.28
CA THR A 2 0.77 24.69 -19.43
C THR A 2 -0.49 24.45 -20.26
N ALA A 3 -1.07 23.24 -20.18
CA ALA A 3 -2.34 22.94 -20.86
C ALA A 3 -3.46 23.88 -20.33
N PRO A 4 -4.39 24.33 -21.19
CA PRO A 4 -5.52 25.13 -20.73
C PRO A 4 -6.39 24.28 -19.78
N VAL A 5 -6.61 24.80 -18.57
CA VAL A 5 -7.49 24.18 -17.58
C VAL A 5 -8.93 24.35 -18.08
N THR A 6 -9.59 23.25 -18.42
CA THR A 6 -11.01 23.26 -18.75
C THR A 6 -11.80 23.76 -17.53
N PRO A 7 -12.74 24.72 -17.69
CA PRO A 7 -13.55 25.21 -16.58
C PRO A 7 -14.27 24.06 -15.89
N ASN A 8 -14.19 24.00 -14.55
CA ASN A 8 -14.91 22.99 -13.77
C ASN A 8 -16.42 23.32 -13.79
N PRO A 9 -17.28 22.45 -14.34
CA PRO A 9 -18.72 22.74 -14.45
C PRO A 9 -19.46 22.69 -13.10
N PHE A 10 -18.81 22.26 -12.01
CA PHE A 10 -19.42 22.11 -10.69
C PHE A 10 -19.12 23.28 -9.74
N GLY A 11 -18.09 24.08 -10.03
CA GLY A 11 -17.66 25.16 -9.15
C GLY A 11 -16.46 25.93 -9.67
N ARG A 12 -16.00 26.90 -8.89
CA ARG A 12 -14.86 27.76 -9.24
C ARG A 12 -14.16 28.28 -7.99
N PHE A 13 -12.88 28.62 -8.12
CA PHE A 13 -12.18 29.42 -7.11
C PHE A 13 -12.61 30.88 -7.22
N ASP A 14 -12.95 31.49 -6.09
CA ASP A 14 -13.12 32.92 -5.93
C ASP A 14 -11.91 33.45 -5.13
N ASP A 15 -10.90 33.92 -5.85
CA ASP A 15 -9.64 34.35 -5.24
C ASP A 15 -9.80 35.60 -4.37
N ALA A 16 -10.80 36.46 -4.68
CA ALA A 16 -11.07 37.66 -3.90
C ALA A 16 -11.66 37.31 -2.53
N ALA A 17 -12.58 36.35 -2.48
CA ALA A 17 -13.15 35.83 -1.25
C ALA A 17 -12.29 34.72 -0.59
N ARG A 18 -11.27 34.21 -1.30
CA ARG A 18 -10.39 33.11 -0.88
C ARG A 18 -11.13 31.82 -0.60
N GLU A 19 -12.11 31.49 -1.44
CA GLU A 19 -12.96 30.31 -1.28
C GLU A 19 -13.12 29.52 -2.59
N TYR A 20 -13.63 28.30 -2.46
CA TYR A 20 -14.12 27.54 -3.61
C TYR A 20 -15.64 27.48 -3.56
N VAL A 21 -16.29 28.01 -4.59
CA VAL A 21 -17.75 28.09 -4.67
C VAL A 21 -18.29 26.90 -5.46
N ILE A 22 -19.07 26.05 -4.79
CA ILE A 22 -19.82 24.96 -5.42
C ILE A 22 -21.12 25.55 -5.99
N THR A 23 -21.27 25.49 -7.32
CA THR A 23 -22.47 25.98 -8.02
C THR A 23 -23.44 24.86 -8.37
N ARG A 24 -22.94 23.62 -8.43
CA ARG A 24 -23.72 22.40 -8.67
C ARG A 24 -23.24 21.26 -7.78
N PRO A 25 -24.06 20.75 -6.85
CA PRO A 25 -23.67 19.68 -5.93
C PRO A 25 -23.82 18.27 -6.54
N ASP A 26 -24.43 18.13 -7.71
CA ASP A 26 -24.74 16.86 -8.39
C ASP A 26 -23.55 16.35 -9.22
N THR A 27 -22.48 15.95 -8.53
CA THR A 27 -21.29 15.37 -9.16
C THR A 27 -21.55 13.93 -9.64
N PRO A 28 -20.92 13.46 -10.74
CA PRO A 28 -21.14 12.12 -11.29
C PRO A 28 -20.66 10.99 -10.37
N LEU A 29 -19.74 11.29 -9.46
CA LEU A 29 -19.28 10.44 -8.36
C LEU A 29 -19.08 11.31 -7.11
N PRO A 30 -19.14 10.74 -5.88
CA PRO A 30 -18.86 11.50 -4.67
C PRO A 30 -17.48 12.13 -4.73
N TRP A 31 -17.40 13.45 -4.49
CA TRP A 31 -16.13 14.17 -4.43
C TRP A 31 -15.83 14.55 -2.99
N ILE A 32 -14.60 14.29 -2.56
CA ILE A 32 -14.05 14.68 -1.26
C ILE A 32 -12.92 15.69 -1.50
N ASN A 33 -12.98 16.81 -0.78
CA ASN A 33 -11.89 17.78 -0.71
C ASN A 33 -11.10 17.56 0.58
N TYR A 34 -9.77 17.69 0.46
CA TYR A 34 -8.84 17.65 1.58
C TYR A 34 -8.45 19.09 1.91
N LEU A 35 -8.76 19.53 3.11
CA LEU A 35 -8.38 20.83 3.65
C LEU A 35 -7.26 20.58 4.66
N GLY A 36 -6.13 21.28 4.52
CA GLY A 36 -4.96 21.10 5.36
C GLY A 36 -4.20 22.41 5.62
N GLN A 37 -3.90 22.65 6.88
CA GLN A 37 -2.96 23.63 7.44
C GLN A 37 -2.20 22.91 8.58
N ASP A 38 -1.13 23.50 9.10
CA ASP A 38 -0.31 22.87 10.15
C ASP A 38 -1.13 22.37 11.36
N ASP A 39 -2.10 23.18 11.81
CA ASP A 39 -2.94 22.88 12.97
C ASP A 39 -4.34 22.36 12.60
N LEU A 40 -4.73 22.34 11.32
CA LEU A 40 -6.11 22.04 10.92
C LEU A 40 -6.12 21.08 9.76
N PHE A 41 -6.86 19.99 9.91
CA PHE A 41 -7.18 19.11 8.79
C PHE A 41 -8.67 18.86 8.72
N GLY A 42 -9.19 18.72 7.51
CA GLY A 42 -10.58 18.38 7.28
C GLY A 42 -10.82 17.66 5.97
N LEU A 43 -11.86 16.84 5.97
CA LEU A 43 -12.48 16.34 4.76
C LEU A 43 -13.88 16.94 4.65
N CYS A 44 -14.23 17.43 3.46
CA CYS A 44 -15.59 17.81 3.15
C CYS A 44 -16.01 17.26 1.78
N THR A 45 -17.24 16.76 1.69
CA THR A 45 -17.86 16.32 0.45
C THR A 45 -18.60 17.46 -0.22
N ASN A 46 -18.93 17.27 -1.51
CA ASN A 46 -19.82 18.16 -2.26
C ASN A 46 -21.23 18.32 -1.66
N THR A 47 -21.64 17.41 -0.76
CA THR A 47 -22.93 17.48 -0.03
C THR A 47 -22.76 17.97 1.40
N ALA A 48 -21.64 18.63 1.72
CA ALA A 48 -21.29 19.14 3.06
C ALA A 48 -21.19 18.06 4.16
N GLY A 49 -21.02 16.78 3.79
CA GLY A 49 -20.65 15.72 4.72
C GLY A 49 -19.14 15.76 4.98
N GLY A 50 -18.69 15.54 6.21
CA GLY A 50 -17.27 15.65 6.50
C GLY A 50 -16.92 15.66 7.97
N TYR A 51 -15.63 15.85 8.24
CA TYR A 51 -15.11 16.10 9.58
C TYR A 51 -13.91 17.04 9.49
N THR A 52 -13.76 17.87 10.51
CA THR A 52 -12.61 18.76 10.69
C THR A 52 -12.07 18.58 12.08
N PHE A 53 -10.75 18.65 12.23
CA PHE A 53 -10.12 18.68 13.54
C PHE A 53 -9.03 19.74 13.59
N TRP A 54 -8.97 20.40 14.73
CA TRP A 54 -7.98 21.41 15.07
C TRP A 54 -7.08 20.84 16.15
N ARG A 55 -5.78 20.73 15.83
CA ARG A 55 -4.69 20.17 16.63
C ARG A 55 -4.80 18.68 16.94
N ASP A 56 -3.66 18.12 17.32
CA ASP A 56 -3.55 16.72 17.74
C ASP A 56 -4.37 16.43 19.01
N ALA A 57 -4.51 15.14 19.33
CA ALA A 57 -5.11 14.74 20.60
C ALA A 57 -4.33 15.34 21.78
N SER A 58 -5.06 15.89 22.77
CA SER A 58 -4.46 16.47 23.98
C SER A 58 -3.79 15.42 24.87
N SER A 59 -4.16 14.16 24.71
CA SER A 59 -3.70 13.04 25.54
C SER A 59 -2.73 12.18 24.73
N ALA A 60 -1.51 11.97 25.23
CA ALA A 60 -0.54 11.08 24.60
C ALA A 60 -1.09 9.64 24.50
N GLY A 61 -1.06 9.06 23.30
CA GLY A 61 -1.56 7.71 23.03
C GLY A 61 -3.02 7.63 22.58
N GLU A 62 -3.78 8.73 22.63
CA GLU A 62 -5.16 8.78 22.14
C GLU A 62 -5.19 8.88 20.59
N ALA A 63 -5.78 7.87 19.93
CA ALA A 63 -5.91 7.86 18.48
C ALA A 63 -7.17 8.61 18.01
N LYS A 64 -7.05 9.34 16.90
CA LYS A 64 -8.15 10.03 16.20
C LYS A 64 -8.18 9.63 14.71
N ASN A 65 -9.28 9.90 14.03
CA ASN A 65 -9.46 9.68 12.59
C ASN A 65 -9.23 8.22 12.17
N SER A 66 -10.03 7.33 12.76
CA SER A 66 -10.05 5.94 12.35
C SER A 66 -10.49 5.81 10.88
N TRP A 67 -10.12 4.69 10.26
CA TRP A 67 -10.46 4.28 8.90
C TRP A 67 -9.78 5.07 7.77
N LEU A 68 -10.11 6.35 7.58
CA LEU A 68 -9.74 7.10 6.36
C LEU A 68 -8.31 7.67 6.45
N THR A 69 -7.34 6.77 6.48
CA THR A 69 -5.91 7.11 6.55
C THR A 69 -5.10 6.23 5.61
N GLY A 70 -4.10 6.84 4.96
CA GLY A 70 -3.10 6.11 4.18
C GLY A 70 -2.26 5.14 5.01
N ALA A 71 -2.31 5.22 6.35
CA ALA A 71 -1.61 4.32 7.25
C ALA A 71 -1.96 2.85 7.00
N ALA A 72 -3.22 2.53 6.65
CA ALA A 72 -3.62 1.16 6.32
C ALA A 72 -2.87 0.62 5.10
N ALA A 73 -2.85 1.39 4.00
CA ALA A 73 -2.16 1.00 2.76
C ALA A 73 -0.64 0.88 2.99
N TRP A 74 -0.03 1.85 3.67
CA TRP A 74 1.41 1.83 3.94
C TRP A 74 1.82 0.71 4.90
N THR A 75 1.01 0.43 5.94
CA THR A 75 1.25 -0.70 6.84
C THR A 75 1.17 -2.02 6.08
N PHE A 76 0.19 -2.17 5.19
CA PHE A 76 0.08 -3.36 4.35
C PHE A 76 1.30 -3.54 3.44
N VAL A 77 1.76 -2.47 2.76
CA VAL A 77 2.97 -2.52 1.93
C VAL A 77 4.20 -2.83 2.77
N ALA A 78 4.37 -2.17 3.92
CA ALA A 78 5.51 -2.39 4.81
C ALA A 78 5.58 -3.84 5.30
N ILE A 79 4.46 -4.40 5.76
CA ILE A 79 4.43 -5.78 6.26
C ILE A 79 4.58 -6.78 5.10
N SER A 80 3.75 -6.68 4.06
CA SER A 80 3.71 -7.71 3.00
C SER A 80 4.94 -7.68 2.09
N GLN A 81 5.43 -6.49 1.75
CA GLN A 81 6.49 -6.32 0.75
C GLN A 81 7.85 -6.01 1.38
N GLY A 82 7.87 -5.30 2.51
CA GLY A 82 9.09 -4.96 3.25
C GLY A 82 9.54 -6.08 4.19
N ILE A 83 8.73 -6.41 5.19
CA ILE A 83 9.06 -7.38 6.25
C ILE A 83 8.99 -8.82 5.73
N LEU A 84 7.83 -9.23 5.22
CA LEU A 84 7.67 -10.56 4.61
C LEU A 84 8.44 -10.68 3.29
N GLY A 85 8.73 -9.54 2.64
CA GLY A 85 9.61 -9.50 1.49
C GLY A 85 8.97 -9.92 0.16
N ILE A 86 7.64 -10.02 0.08
CA ILE A 86 6.92 -10.53 -1.10
C ILE A 86 6.57 -9.36 -2.02
N ARG A 87 7.41 -9.11 -3.01
CA ARG A 87 7.43 -7.90 -3.84
C ARG A 87 7.08 -8.21 -5.30
N PRO A 88 5.91 -7.78 -5.79
CA PRO A 88 5.61 -7.82 -7.22
C PRO A 88 6.58 -6.93 -8.01
N GLU A 89 7.21 -7.47 -9.06
CA GLU A 89 8.07 -6.73 -10.00
C GLU A 89 7.63 -6.99 -11.45
N ASN A 90 8.09 -6.19 -12.41
CA ASN A 90 7.65 -6.32 -13.80
C ASN A 90 7.93 -7.70 -14.40
N GLU A 91 9.09 -8.29 -14.09
CA GLU A 91 9.56 -9.56 -14.65
C GLU A 91 9.33 -10.77 -13.74
N GLY A 92 8.78 -10.58 -12.54
CA GLY A 92 8.65 -11.68 -11.59
C GLY A 92 8.10 -11.30 -10.22
N LEU A 93 8.19 -12.24 -9.28
CA LEU A 93 7.86 -12.03 -7.88
C LEU A 93 9.13 -12.13 -7.04
N ARG A 94 9.60 -11.02 -6.49
CA ARG A 94 10.74 -11.03 -5.58
C ARG A 94 10.31 -11.56 -4.21
N VAL A 95 11.13 -12.43 -3.65
CA VAL A 95 10.98 -12.93 -2.29
C VAL A 95 12.27 -12.63 -1.55
N ASP A 96 12.29 -11.57 -0.74
CA ASP A 96 13.46 -11.12 0.00
C ASP A 96 13.04 -10.63 1.40
N PRO A 97 12.78 -11.57 2.33
CA PRO A 97 12.30 -11.28 3.67
C PRO A 97 13.33 -10.53 4.53
N CYS A 98 12.83 -9.63 5.38
CA CYS A 98 13.60 -8.96 6.42
C CYS A 98 12.86 -9.11 7.76
N ILE A 99 13.13 -10.21 8.47
CA ILE A 99 12.31 -10.70 9.58
C ILE A 99 13.08 -10.78 10.91
N PRO A 100 12.40 -10.85 12.07
CA PRO A 100 13.05 -11.05 13.35
C PRO A 100 13.78 -12.40 13.44
N ARG A 101 14.90 -12.44 14.19
CA ARG A 101 15.73 -13.65 14.41
C ARG A 101 14.95 -14.87 14.94
N GLY A 102 13.89 -14.62 15.71
CA GLY A 102 13.06 -15.67 16.31
C GLY A 102 12.16 -16.41 15.33
N TRP A 103 11.91 -15.85 14.14
CA TRP A 103 11.03 -16.45 13.14
C TRP A 103 11.76 -17.55 12.37
N LYS A 104 11.54 -18.80 12.77
CA LYS A 104 12.17 -19.99 12.16
C LYS A 104 11.53 -20.44 10.87
N THR A 105 10.24 -20.18 10.71
CA THR A 105 9.52 -20.42 9.46
C THR A 105 8.27 -19.55 9.39
N PHE A 106 7.85 -19.21 8.19
CA PHE A 106 6.51 -18.68 7.92
C PHE A 106 6.08 -19.09 6.51
N THR A 107 4.77 -19.04 6.25
CA THR A 107 4.18 -19.36 4.95
C THR A 107 3.31 -18.21 4.47
N VAL A 108 3.38 -17.91 3.16
CA VAL A 108 2.51 -16.94 2.49
C VAL A 108 1.88 -17.61 1.27
N ASP A 109 0.55 -17.61 1.19
CA ASP A 109 -0.17 -17.95 -0.03
C ASP A 109 -0.42 -16.66 -0.83
N ARG A 110 0.14 -16.58 -2.04
CA ARG A 110 0.06 -15.40 -2.91
C ARG A 110 -0.48 -15.78 -4.27
N VAL A 111 -1.57 -15.13 -4.67
CA VAL A 111 -1.99 -15.10 -6.08
C VAL A 111 -1.27 -13.96 -6.78
N TYR A 112 -0.49 -14.26 -7.82
CA TYR A 112 0.28 -13.30 -8.59
C TYR A 112 0.07 -13.53 -10.09
N ARG A 113 -0.48 -12.53 -10.79
CA ARG A 113 -0.83 -12.61 -12.22
C ARG A 113 -1.61 -13.88 -12.60
N GLY A 114 -2.60 -14.23 -11.78
CA GLY A 114 -3.45 -15.42 -11.97
C GLY A 114 -2.82 -16.75 -11.55
N LYS A 115 -1.56 -16.77 -11.12
CA LYS A 115 -0.86 -17.97 -10.64
C LYS A 115 -0.90 -18.04 -9.12
N LYS A 116 -1.14 -19.22 -8.55
CA LYS A 116 -1.08 -19.46 -7.09
C LYS A 116 0.33 -19.88 -6.71
N ILE A 117 0.85 -19.29 -5.64
CA ILE A 117 2.20 -19.54 -5.17
C ILE A 117 2.14 -19.69 -3.65
N ARG A 118 2.44 -20.89 -3.16
CA ARG A 118 2.66 -21.16 -1.72
C ARG A 118 4.13 -20.95 -1.42
N ILE A 119 4.45 -19.87 -0.70
CA ILE A 119 5.83 -19.47 -0.38
C ILE A 119 6.13 -19.92 1.04
N VAL A 120 7.05 -20.86 1.20
CA VAL A 120 7.48 -21.41 2.49
C VAL A 120 8.89 -20.93 2.80
N VAL A 121 9.03 -20.02 3.76
CA VAL A 121 10.32 -19.49 4.21
C VAL A 121 10.83 -20.32 5.39
N ASN A 122 12.09 -20.77 5.29
CA ASN A 122 12.80 -21.52 6.32
C ASN A 122 14.04 -20.74 6.78
N ASN A 123 14.18 -20.54 8.09
CA ASN A 123 15.22 -19.72 8.71
C ASN A 123 15.78 -20.38 9.98
N PRO A 124 16.43 -21.56 9.86
CA PRO A 124 16.91 -22.30 11.03
C PRO A 124 17.95 -21.50 11.83
N THR A 125 18.81 -20.75 11.13
CA THR A 125 19.91 -19.98 11.73
C THR A 125 19.46 -18.66 12.36
N GLY A 126 18.21 -18.23 12.16
CA GLY A 126 17.73 -16.94 12.66
C GLY A 126 18.37 -15.74 11.94
N ALA A 127 18.66 -15.88 10.65
CA ALA A 127 19.04 -14.75 9.82
C ALA A 127 17.90 -13.72 9.79
N GLN A 128 18.25 -12.44 9.78
CA GLN A 128 17.26 -11.36 9.73
C GLN A 128 17.01 -10.84 8.32
N LYS A 129 17.87 -11.20 7.37
CA LYS A 129 17.77 -10.94 5.93
C LYS A 129 18.79 -11.83 5.21
N GLY A 130 18.64 -11.98 3.89
CA GLY A 130 19.61 -12.64 3.01
C GLY A 130 19.13 -14.02 2.59
N VAL A 131 18.51 -14.08 1.40
CA VAL A 131 18.07 -15.34 0.80
C VAL A 131 19.28 -16.09 0.27
N LYS A 132 19.49 -17.31 0.74
CA LYS A 132 20.56 -18.21 0.28
C LYS A 132 20.19 -18.95 -1.00
N ARG A 133 18.94 -19.42 -1.09
CA ARG A 133 18.40 -20.13 -2.26
C ARG A 133 16.88 -20.14 -2.27
N ILE A 134 16.30 -20.28 -3.46
CA ILE A 134 14.89 -20.56 -3.68
C ILE A 134 14.75 -21.81 -4.55
N LEU A 135 13.88 -22.72 -4.13
CA LEU A 135 13.42 -23.84 -4.94
C LEU A 135 11.98 -23.54 -5.40
N LEU A 136 11.76 -23.40 -6.70
CA LEU A 136 10.44 -23.30 -7.32
C LEU A 136 10.07 -24.67 -7.88
N ASN A 137 8.97 -25.26 -7.39
CA ASN A 137 8.48 -26.58 -7.83
C ASN A 137 9.58 -27.66 -7.76
N GLY A 138 10.45 -27.56 -6.74
CA GLY A 138 11.59 -28.46 -6.53
C GLY A 138 12.88 -28.10 -7.30
N GLN A 139 12.83 -27.17 -8.25
CA GLN A 139 14.00 -26.73 -9.02
C GLN A 139 14.62 -25.44 -8.47
N SER A 140 15.95 -25.38 -8.39
CA SER A 140 16.64 -24.18 -7.92
C SER A 140 16.59 -23.08 -8.97
N ILE A 141 16.28 -21.86 -8.54
CA ILE A 141 16.38 -20.65 -9.38
C ILE A 141 17.58 -19.80 -8.96
N ALA A 142 18.03 -18.93 -9.86
CA ALA A 142 19.08 -17.96 -9.57
C ALA A 142 18.52 -16.73 -8.85
N GLY A 143 19.23 -16.27 -7.81
CA GLY A 143 18.84 -15.08 -7.05
C GLY A 143 17.56 -15.26 -6.23
N ASN A 144 16.81 -14.17 -6.07
CA ASN A 144 15.61 -14.10 -5.23
C ASN A 144 14.39 -13.49 -5.95
N LEU A 145 14.45 -13.39 -7.28
CA LEU A 145 13.34 -13.01 -8.14
C LEU A 145 12.81 -14.27 -8.83
N ILE A 146 11.59 -14.68 -8.49
CA ILE A 146 10.92 -15.80 -9.16
C ILE A 146 10.44 -15.30 -10.53
N PRO A 147 11.01 -15.78 -11.65
CA PRO A 147 10.66 -15.30 -12.99
C PRO A 147 9.22 -15.66 -13.36
N LEU A 148 8.53 -14.78 -14.09
CA LEU A 148 7.14 -14.99 -14.47
C LEU A 148 6.95 -16.17 -15.44
N ASP A 149 7.89 -16.39 -16.34
CA ASP A 149 7.89 -17.45 -17.34
C ASP A 149 8.06 -18.85 -16.75
N LEU A 150 8.62 -18.96 -15.55
CA LEU A 150 8.74 -20.23 -14.81
C LEU A 150 7.50 -20.58 -13.96
N LEU A 151 6.49 -19.70 -13.87
CA LEU A 151 5.31 -19.93 -13.03
C LEU A 151 4.22 -20.78 -13.72
N GLU A 152 3.89 -21.90 -13.08
CA GLU A 152 2.76 -22.76 -13.41
C GLU A 152 1.45 -22.24 -12.79
N SER A 153 0.32 -22.94 -12.94
CA SER A 153 -0.95 -22.53 -12.32
C SER A 153 -0.88 -22.52 -10.79
N ASP A 154 -0.23 -23.53 -10.23
CA ASP A 154 -0.05 -23.77 -8.81
C ASP A 154 1.43 -24.05 -8.58
N ASN A 155 2.04 -23.32 -7.65
CA ASN A 155 3.48 -23.36 -7.42
C ASN A 155 3.78 -23.48 -5.94
N GLU A 156 4.86 -24.18 -5.62
CA GLU A 156 5.48 -24.16 -4.30
C GLU A 156 6.87 -23.52 -4.40
N ALA A 157 7.08 -22.43 -3.66
CA ALA A 157 8.37 -21.76 -3.55
C ALA A 157 8.94 -22.00 -2.15
N ARG A 158 10.01 -22.77 -2.04
CA ARG A 158 10.74 -22.97 -0.77
C ARG A 158 11.93 -22.03 -0.72
N VAL A 159 11.95 -21.15 0.28
CA VAL A 159 12.96 -20.11 0.44
C VAL A 159 13.80 -20.45 1.67
N MET A 160 15.12 -20.40 1.52
CA MET A 160 16.06 -20.61 2.62
C MET A 160 16.80 -19.32 2.93
N LEU A 161 16.70 -18.87 4.19
CA LEU A 161 17.50 -17.80 4.77
C LEU A 161 18.77 -18.34 5.44
#